data_AF-A0A7X9F2F7-F1
#
_entry.id   AF-A0A7X9F2F7-F1
#
_cell.length_a   1.000
_cell.length_b   1.000
_cell.length_c   1.000
_cell.angle_alpha   90.00
_cell.angle_beta   90.00
_cell.angle_gamma   90.00
#
_symmetry.space_group_name_H-M   'P 1'
#
loop_
_entity.id
_entity.type
_entity.pdbx_description
1 polymer ?
#
loop_
_entity_poly.entity_id
_entity_poly.type
_entity_poly.pdbx_seq_one_letter_code
_entity_poly.pdbx_strand_id
1 'polypeptide(L)'
;CNLLQYNPDDIDGAIADIENDNENNKWDPQKVKNALLSLNDMLELARSLYSKFNVNYLKFVNEINDQNSNPLENEIIALCIASAQGQFNDHSVNKDSIDASGASLITQAASNKDINIFNIINILSEVQTQADDMTRKLGEMKNLLTVRGGDVDEIISDGQNLIAQGNVNPEFAQDGGVNVEFAGDGLDNLGDGLQDFIQGNIRRGNVLIIIWDSGNYMDDVFELTISGIGSMGTTPPGARRNFDLTLGKGTYTLTVRAIYTDPNITPCTFGIQVYDQDIPIISPEEGLGNLDPGQERSYVITIR
;
A
#
# COMPACT_ATOMS: atom_id res chain seq x y z
N CYS A 1 5.02 6.79 19.39
CA CYS A 1 5.05 5.69 20.38
C CYS A 1 6.50 5.33 20.67
N ASN A 2 6.87 5.13 21.95
CA ASN A 2 8.23 4.85 22.37
C ASN A 2 8.74 3.58 21.69
N LEU A 3 9.64 3.76 20.73
CA LEU A 3 10.48 2.71 20.15
C LEU A 3 11.25 2.07 21.31
N LEU A 4 11.15 0.76 21.46
CA LEU A 4 12.13 -0.02 22.21
C LEU A 4 13.48 0.24 21.52
N GLN A 5 14.34 1.07 22.13
CA GLN A 5 15.72 1.22 21.70
C GLN A 5 16.41 -0.12 21.94
N TYR A 6 16.64 -0.85 20.85
CA TYR A 6 17.37 -2.10 20.83
C TYR A 6 18.87 -1.81 20.73
N ASN A 7 19.68 -2.39 21.64
CA ASN A 7 21.12 -2.18 21.66
C ASN A 7 21.83 -3.38 20.99
N PRO A 8 22.61 -3.18 19.91
CA PRO A 8 23.41 -4.24 19.28
C PRO A 8 24.35 -4.98 20.24
N ASP A 9 24.83 -4.30 21.29
CA ASP A 9 25.67 -4.90 22.33
C ASP A 9 24.97 -6.03 23.12
N ASP A 10 23.62 -6.04 23.16
CA ASP A 10 22.85 -7.07 23.85
C ASP A 10 22.83 -8.41 23.07
N ILE A 11 22.97 -8.37 21.74
CA ILE A 11 23.13 -9.57 20.90
C ILE A 11 24.53 -10.14 21.06
N ASP A 12 25.55 -9.29 20.92
CA ASP A 12 26.96 -9.72 21.01
C ASP A 12 27.28 -10.24 22.42
N GLY A 13 26.67 -9.64 23.45
CA GLY A 13 26.73 -10.16 24.83
C GLY A 13 26.06 -11.52 25.00
N ALA A 14 24.91 -11.75 24.36
CA ALA A 14 24.22 -13.04 24.41
C ALA A 14 24.99 -14.15 23.66
N ILE A 15 25.66 -13.81 22.55
CA ILE A 15 26.52 -14.73 21.79
C ILE A 15 27.80 -15.05 22.59
N ALA A 16 28.45 -14.04 23.17
CA ALA A 16 29.65 -14.23 23.99
C ALA A 16 29.40 -15.05 25.28
N ASP A 17 28.21 -14.93 25.86
CA ASP A 17 27.79 -15.73 27.02
C ASP A 17 27.58 -17.22 26.69
N ILE A 18 27.36 -17.55 25.41
CA ILE A 18 27.20 -18.92 24.92
C ILE A 18 28.56 -19.53 24.55
N GLU A 19 29.51 -18.74 24.04
CA GLU A 19 30.81 -19.23 23.58
C GLU A 19 31.83 -19.48 24.71
N ASN A 20 31.68 -18.87 25.90
CA ASN A 20 32.70 -18.89 26.95
C ASN A 20 32.64 -20.06 27.96
N ASP A 21 31.74 -21.04 27.81
CA ASP A 21 31.51 -22.06 28.87
C ASP A 21 32.37 -23.33 28.69
N ASN A 22 33.68 -23.16 28.48
CA ASN A 22 34.57 -24.29 28.21
C ASN A 22 35.13 -24.99 29.46
N GLU A 23 34.97 -24.46 30.68
CA GLU A 23 35.47 -25.13 31.87
C GLU A 23 34.58 -24.89 33.10
N ASN A 24 33.78 -25.90 33.44
CA ASN A 24 33.08 -26.04 34.73
C ASN A 24 32.13 -24.90 35.13
N ASN A 25 30.93 -24.82 34.54
CA ASN A 25 29.79 -24.44 35.36
C ASN A 25 28.48 -25.06 34.89
N LYS A 26 27.66 -25.42 35.86
CA LYS A 26 26.33 -25.98 35.63
C LYS A 26 25.47 -24.91 34.96
N TRP A 27 25.05 -25.23 33.74
CA TRP A 27 23.79 -24.83 33.10
C TRP A 27 22.88 -24.00 33.99
N ASP A 28 22.69 -22.73 33.64
CA ASP A 28 21.71 -21.86 34.29
C ASP A 28 20.37 -21.95 33.55
N PRO A 29 19.32 -22.55 34.16
CA PRO A 29 17.98 -22.59 33.57
C PRO A 29 17.44 -21.20 33.21
N GLN A 30 17.90 -20.16 33.92
CA GLN A 30 17.53 -18.77 33.62
C GLN A 30 18.15 -18.29 32.31
N LYS A 31 19.39 -18.68 31.98
CA LYS A 31 20.03 -18.36 30.70
C LYS A 31 19.29 -18.98 29.51
N VAL A 32 18.90 -20.26 29.62
CA VAL A 32 18.11 -20.95 28.58
C VAL A 32 16.75 -20.30 28.39
N LYS A 33 16.08 -19.95 29.49
CA LYS A 33 14.81 -19.22 29.45
C LYS A 33 14.95 -17.85 28.78
N ASN A 34 16.00 -17.10 29.10
CA ASN A 34 16.28 -15.79 28.50
C ASN A 34 16.58 -15.91 27.01
N ALA A 35 17.34 -16.93 26.59
CA ALA A 35 17.62 -17.18 25.17
C ALA A 35 16.34 -17.54 24.38
N LEU A 36 15.44 -18.33 24.98
CA LEU A 36 14.13 -18.62 24.38
C LEU A 36 13.23 -17.37 24.28
N LEU A 37 13.26 -16.49 25.28
CA LEU A 37 12.54 -15.20 25.21
C LEU A 37 13.10 -14.33 24.09
N SER A 38 14.43 -14.16 24.03
CA SER A 38 15.10 -13.42 22.97
C SER A 38 14.80 -13.96 21.57
N LEU A 39 14.77 -15.29 21.40
CA LEU A 39 14.37 -15.92 20.14
C LEU A 39 12.93 -15.57 19.72
N ASN A 40 12.00 -15.50 20.67
CA ASN A 40 10.62 -15.08 20.40
C ASN A 40 10.54 -13.57 20.08
N ASP A 41 11.28 -12.72 20.80
CA ASP A 41 11.32 -11.28 20.52
C ASP A 41 11.88 -11.00 19.11
N MET A 42 12.94 -11.73 18.71
CA MET A 42 13.47 -11.66 17.35
C MET A 42 12.47 -12.18 16.31
N LEU A 43 11.72 -13.25 16.59
CA LEU A 43 10.65 -13.72 15.70
C LEU A 43 9.56 -12.66 15.51
N GLU A 44 9.12 -12.01 16.59
CA GLU A 44 8.12 -10.93 16.50
C GLU A 44 8.64 -9.73 15.71
N LEU A 45 9.93 -9.39 15.86
CA LEU A 45 10.58 -8.40 15.00
C LEU A 45 10.57 -8.84 13.53
N ALA A 46 10.90 -10.10 13.25
CA ALA A 46 10.88 -10.66 11.89
C ALA A 46 9.49 -10.55 11.26
N ARG A 47 8.43 -10.94 12.01
CA ARG A 47 7.03 -10.81 11.60
C ARG A 47 6.62 -9.36 11.33
N SER A 48 7.02 -8.44 12.20
CA SER A 48 6.76 -7.00 12.02
C SER A 48 7.43 -6.46 10.76
N LEU A 49 8.71 -6.79 10.53
CA LEU A 49 9.45 -6.39 9.33
C LEU A 49 8.81 -6.97 8.06
N TYR A 50 8.46 -8.27 8.08
CA TYR A 50 7.76 -8.94 6.99
C TYR A 50 6.38 -8.30 6.70
N SER A 51 5.61 -7.96 7.73
CA SER A 51 4.33 -7.28 7.58
C SER A 51 4.50 -5.90 6.93
N LYS A 52 5.46 -5.09 7.39
CA LYS A 52 5.74 -3.77 6.81
C LYS A 52 6.24 -3.86 5.38
N PHE A 53 7.07 -4.85 5.08
CA PHE A 53 7.52 -5.15 3.73
C PHE A 53 6.35 -5.43 2.79
N ASN A 54 5.41 -6.27 3.23
CA ASN A 54 4.25 -6.61 2.41
C ASN A 54 3.34 -5.41 2.12
N VAL A 55 3.18 -4.50 3.08
CA VAL A 55 2.45 -3.24 2.86
C VAL A 55 3.11 -2.41 1.77
N ASN A 56 4.44 -2.24 1.83
CA ASN A 56 5.19 -1.50 0.83
C ASN A 56 5.19 -2.19 -0.55
N TYR A 57 5.30 -3.52 -0.58
CA TYR A 57 5.19 -4.30 -1.81
C TYR A 57 3.84 -4.11 -2.49
N LEU A 58 2.73 -4.23 -1.74
CA LEU A 58 1.39 -4.08 -2.30
C LEU A 58 1.18 -2.66 -2.84
N LYS A 59 1.57 -1.64 -2.06
CA LYS A 59 1.48 -0.25 -2.51
C LYS A 59 2.33 0.01 -3.74
N PHE A 60 3.55 -0.51 -3.79
CA PHE A 60 4.39 -0.42 -4.99
C PHE A 60 3.73 -1.06 -6.22
N VAL A 61 3.20 -2.28 -6.08
CA VAL A 61 2.57 -3.01 -7.20
C VAL A 61 1.34 -2.26 -7.71
N ASN A 62 0.60 -1.62 -6.80
CA ASN A 62 -0.52 -0.76 -7.13
C ASN A 62 -0.06 0.46 -7.94
N GLU A 63 0.88 1.24 -7.41
CA GLU A 63 1.39 2.46 -8.03
C GLU A 63 2.10 2.22 -9.37
N ILE A 64 2.84 1.12 -9.53
CA ILE A 64 3.55 0.83 -10.78
C ILE A 64 2.64 0.32 -11.91
N ASN A 65 1.45 -0.15 -11.54
CA ASN A 65 0.40 -0.54 -12.47
C ASN A 65 -0.62 0.58 -12.70
N ASP A 66 -0.62 1.61 -11.84
CA ASP A 66 -1.33 2.85 -12.09
C ASP A 66 -0.80 3.49 -13.39
N GLN A 67 -1.73 3.81 -14.30
CA GLN A 67 -1.43 4.38 -15.61
C GLN A 67 -1.39 5.92 -15.58
N ASN A 68 -1.72 6.54 -14.44
CA ASN A 68 -1.88 7.99 -14.26
C ASN A 68 -0.57 8.74 -13.93
N SER A 69 0.56 8.05 -13.71
CA SER A 69 1.85 8.68 -13.42
C SER A 69 3.02 7.96 -14.08
N ASN A 70 4.09 8.69 -14.41
CA ASN A 70 5.34 8.07 -14.85
C ASN A 70 5.92 7.27 -13.67
N PRO A 71 5.97 5.92 -13.75
CA PRO A 71 6.38 5.12 -12.60
C PRO A 71 7.83 5.34 -12.16
N LEU A 72 8.65 5.93 -13.04
CA LEU A 72 10.05 6.23 -12.78
C LEU A 72 10.26 7.56 -12.05
N GLU A 73 9.26 8.44 -12.06
CA GLU A 73 9.29 9.77 -11.41
C GLU A 73 8.29 9.86 -10.24
N ASN A 74 7.62 8.75 -9.91
CA ASN A 74 6.65 8.69 -8.83
C ASN A 74 7.36 8.52 -7.47
N GLU A 75 7.27 9.56 -6.63
CA GLU A 75 7.88 9.59 -5.30
C GLU A 75 7.34 8.48 -4.36
N ILE A 76 6.10 8.04 -4.56
CA ILE A 76 5.50 6.94 -3.78
C ILE A 76 6.16 5.62 -4.16
N ILE A 77 6.41 5.38 -5.45
CA ILE A 77 7.12 4.18 -5.91
C ILE A 77 8.54 4.16 -5.33
N ALA A 78 9.25 5.28 -5.39
CA ALA A 78 10.58 5.45 -4.79
C ALA A 78 10.55 5.17 -3.28
N LEU A 79 9.58 5.75 -2.56
CA LEU A 79 9.41 5.53 -1.12
C LEU A 79 9.12 4.07 -0.77
N CYS A 80 8.25 3.41 -1.54
CA CYS A 80 7.85 2.02 -1.29
C CYS A 80 9.02 1.06 -1.54
N ILE A 81 9.75 1.19 -2.64
CA ILE A 81 10.89 0.31 -2.92
C ILE A 81 12.06 0.54 -1.97
N ALA A 82 12.34 1.80 -1.58
CA ALA A 82 13.36 2.10 -0.58
C ALA A 82 12.99 1.55 0.80
N SER A 83 11.73 1.71 1.22
CA SER A 83 11.24 1.18 2.50
C SER A 83 11.27 -0.36 2.52
N ALA A 84 10.81 -1.00 1.45
CA ALA A 84 10.84 -2.45 1.30
C ALA A 84 12.28 -2.99 1.31
N GLN A 85 13.21 -2.31 0.63
CA GLN A 85 14.63 -2.68 0.64
C GLN A 85 15.24 -2.55 2.05
N GLY A 86 14.90 -1.49 2.78
CA GLY A 86 15.33 -1.32 4.18
C GLY A 86 14.81 -2.45 5.08
N GLN A 87 13.50 -2.74 5.00
CA GLN A 87 12.87 -3.81 5.78
C GLN A 87 13.41 -5.20 5.41
N PHE A 88 13.74 -5.43 4.14
CA PHE A 88 14.43 -6.63 3.68
C PHE A 88 15.82 -6.78 4.29
N ASN A 89 16.61 -5.70 4.30
CA ASN A 89 17.95 -5.72 4.89
C ASN A 89 17.88 -5.98 6.40
N ASP A 90 16.99 -5.28 7.11
CA ASP A 90 16.79 -5.46 8.56
C ASP A 90 16.29 -6.88 8.88
N HIS A 91 15.39 -7.43 8.05
CA HIS A 91 14.91 -8.81 8.21
C HIS A 91 16.03 -9.82 8.01
N SER A 92 16.89 -9.61 7.01
CA SER A 92 18.05 -10.48 6.76
C SER A 92 19.00 -10.51 7.96
N VAL A 93 19.33 -9.36 8.54
CA VAL A 93 20.20 -9.27 9.73
C VAL A 93 19.55 -9.96 10.93
N ASN A 94 18.25 -9.74 11.13
CA ASN A 94 17.49 -10.40 12.21
C ASN A 94 17.40 -11.92 12.00
N LYS A 95 17.22 -12.38 10.75
CA LYS A 95 17.22 -13.81 10.40
C LYS A 95 18.56 -14.46 10.73
N ASP A 96 19.68 -13.85 10.37
CA ASP A 96 21.01 -14.39 10.68
C ASP A 96 21.18 -14.57 12.21
N SER A 97 20.65 -13.62 12.99
CA SER A 97 20.65 -13.68 14.46
C SER A 97 19.73 -14.79 15.01
N ILE A 98 18.56 -14.99 14.39
CA ILE A 98 17.63 -16.09 14.70
C ILE A 98 18.24 -17.45 14.36
N ASP A 99 18.90 -17.58 13.21
CA ASP A 99 19.55 -18.82 12.77
C ASP A 99 20.69 -19.21 13.71
N ALA A 100 21.55 -18.25 14.08
CA ALA A 100 22.63 -18.46 15.04
C ALA A 100 22.10 -18.89 16.42
N SER A 101 21.09 -18.17 16.93
CA SER A 101 20.48 -18.46 18.23
C SER A 101 19.74 -19.80 18.24
N GLY A 102 18.99 -20.10 17.18
CA GLY A 102 18.28 -21.35 17.01
C GLY A 102 19.22 -22.55 16.91
N ALA A 103 20.32 -22.43 16.15
CA ALA A 103 21.34 -23.47 16.06
C ALA A 103 22.00 -23.77 17.42
N SER A 104 22.31 -22.73 18.21
CA SER A 104 22.82 -22.88 19.57
C SER A 104 21.84 -23.62 20.48
N LEU A 105 20.56 -23.23 20.47
CA LEU A 105 19.52 -23.87 21.28
C LEU A 105 19.26 -25.32 20.86
N ILE A 106 19.32 -25.65 19.57
CA ILE A 106 19.21 -27.03 19.07
C ILE A 106 20.35 -27.90 19.60
N THR A 107 21.59 -27.41 19.57
CA THR A 107 22.74 -28.12 20.14
C THR A 107 22.56 -28.37 21.64
N GLN A 108 22.04 -27.39 22.38
CA GLN A 108 21.80 -27.51 23.82
C GLN A 108 20.65 -28.48 24.17
N ALA A 109 19.67 -28.66 23.28
CA ALA A 109 18.52 -29.51 23.53
C ALA A 109 18.88 -31.00 23.74
N ALA A 110 20.04 -31.46 23.26
CA ALA A 110 20.54 -32.80 23.56
C ALA A 110 20.82 -33.02 25.06
N SER A 111 21.15 -31.94 25.78
CA SER A 111 21.50 -31.96 27.21
C SER A 111 20.41 -31.31 28.09
N ASN A 112 19.42 -30.66 27.50
CA ASN A 112 18.34 -29.97 28.21
C ASN A 112 16.94 -30.35 27.69
N LYS A 113 16.17 -31.05 28.53
CA LYS A 113 14.82 -31.53 28.20
C LYS A 113 13.76 -30.44 28.15
N ASP A 114 14.03 -29.25 28.70
CA ASP A 114 13.10 -28.11 28.69
C ASP A 114 13.12 -27.37 27.35
N ILE A 115 14.12 -27.63 26.50
CA ILE A 115 14.21 -27.06 25.16
C ILE A 115 13.39 -27.92 24.20
N ASN A 116 12.33 -27.33 23.65
CA ASN A 116 11.54 -27.96 22.61
C ASN A 116 12.16 -27.68 21.23
N ILE A 117 12.92 -28.65 20.71
CA ILE A 117 13.55 -28.60 19.39
C ILE A 117 12.55 -28.30 18.27
N PHE A 118 11.34 -28.89 18.33
CA PHE A 118 10.33 -28.69 17.30
C PHE A 118 9.84 -27.24 17.25
N ASN A 119 9.72 -26.59 18.40
CA ASN A 119 9.36 -25.16 18.44
C ASN A 119 10.44 -24.33 17.76
N ILE A 120 11.72 -24.59 18.03
CA ILE A 120 12.83 -23.86 17.42
C ILE A 120 12.85 -24.09 15.90
N ILE A 121 12.70 -25.34 15.45
CA ILE A 121 12.63 -25.66 14.00
C ILE A 121 11.48 -24.92 13.32
N ASN A 122 10.31 -24.83 13.97
CA ASN A 122 9.17 -24.10 13.42
C ASN A 122 9.47 -22.61 13.26
N ILE A 123 10.15 -21.99 14.24
CA ILE A 123 10.58 -20.59 14.17
C ILE A 123 11.54 -20.37 13.00
N LEU A 124 12.58 -21.20 12.89
CA LEU A 124 13.56 -21.13 11.79
C LEU A 124 12.88 -21.29 10.43
N SER A 125 11.97 -22.26 10.32
CA SER A 125 11.21 -22.50 9.09
C SER A 125 10.29 -21.34 8.71
N GLU A 126 9.65 -20.70 9.69
CA GLU A 126 8.78 -19.55 9.45
C GLU A 126 9.59 -18.36 8.91
N VAL A 127 10.70 -18.02 9.56
CA VAL A 127 11.56 -16.90 9.16
C VAL A 127 12.21 -17.16 7.80
N GLN A 128 12.60 -18.40 7.50
CA GLN A 128 13.08 -18.77 6.17
C GLN A 128 12.00 -18.56 5.09
N THR A 129 10.76 -18.97 5.37
CA THR A 129 9.64 -18.79 4.43
C THR A 129 9.37 -17.31 4.15
N GLN A 130 9.44 -16.46 5.20
CA GLN A 130 9.32 -15.01 5.04
C GLN A 130 10.45 -14.46 4.16
N ALA A 131 11.70 -14.86 4.41
CA ALA A 131 12.86 -14.40 3.65
C ALA A 131 12.79 -14.78 2.16
N ASP A 132 12.35 -16.01 1.87
CA ASP A 132 12.17 -16.48 0.48
C ASP A 132 11.11 -15.65 -0.26
N ASP A 133 9.97 -15.38 0.39
CA ASP A 133 8.90 -14.57 -0.20
C ASP A 133 9.32 -13.09 -0.38
N MET A 134 10.03 -12.51 0.60
CA MET A 134 10.56 -11.14 0.47
C MET A 134 11.61 -11.05 -0.64
N THR A 135 12.50 -12.04 -0.76
CA THR A 135 13.51 -12.10 -1.83
C THR A 135 12.83 -12.09 -3.20
N ARG A 136 11.80 -12.93 -3.37
CA ARG A 136 11.02 -13.01 -4.61
C ARG A 136 10.34 -11.68 -4.93
N LYS A 137 9.63 -11.11 -3.96
CA LYS A 137 8.86 -9.85 -4.11
C LYS A 137 9.75 -8.65 -4.38
N LEU A 138 10.87 -8.53 -3.67
CA LEU A 138 11.84 -7.45 -3.92
C LEU A 138 12.46 -7.58 -5.31
N GLY A 139 12.78 -8.80 -5.75
CA GLY A 139 13.23 -9.06 -7.11
C GLY A 139 12.19 -8.66 -8.16
N GLU A 140 10.90 -8.93 -7.90
CA GLU A 140 9.78 -8.52 -8.74
C GLU A 140 9.66 -6.99 -8.84
N MET A 141 9.72 -6.28 -7.70
CA MET A 141 9.69 -4.81 -7.67
C MET A 141 10.81 -4.20 -8.52
N LYS A 142 12.04 -4.67 -8.32
CA LYS A 142 13.21 -4.20 -9.09
C LYS A 142 13.04 -4.47 -10.59
N ASN A 143 12.62 -5.68 -10.95
CA ASN A 143 12.40 -6.05 -12.34
C ASN A 143 11.34 -5.18 -13.01
N LEU A 144 10.24 -4.84 -12.33
CA LEU A 144 9.17 -4.00 -12.87
C LEU A 144 9.65 -2.58 -13.22
N LEU A 145 10.59 -2.02 -12.46
CA LEU A 145 11.25 -0.75 -12.79
C LEU A 145 12.25 -0.90 -13.93
N THR A 146 13.08 -1.96 -13.90
CA THR A 146 14.09 -2.21 -14.94
C THR A 146 13.45 -2.37 -16.33
N VAL A 147 12.35 -3.12 -16.45
CA VAL A 147 11.66 -3.30 -17.74
C VAL A 147 11.03 -2.01 -18.28
N ARG A 148 10.82 -1.01 -17.42
CA ARG A 148 10.35 0.34 -17.78
C ARG A 148 11.50 1.29 -18.13
N GLY A 149 12.75 0.85 -18.01
CA GLY A 149 13.94 1.64 -18.31
C GLY A 149 14.46 2.45 -17.13
N GLY A 150 13.96 2.21 -15.91
CA GLY A 150 14.41 2.90 -14.70
C GLY A 150 15.78 2.45 -14.22
N ASP A 151 16.57 3.40 -13.73
CA ASP A 151 17.73 3.11 -12.88
C ASP A 151 17.21 2.81 -11.46
N VAL A 152 17.18 1.53 -11.12
CA VAL A 152 16.63 1.04 -9.84
C VAL A 152 17.43 1.58 -8.65
N ASP A 153 18.74 1.74 -8.81
CA ASP A 153 19.61 2.21 -7.72
C ASP A 153 19.38 3.71 -7.46
N GLU A 154 19.16 4.50 -8.52
CA GLU A 154 18.78 5.92 -8.42
C GLU A 154 17.43 6.09 -7.71
N ILE A 155 16.40 5.33 -8.14
CA ILE A 155 15.05 5.41 -7.55
C ILE A 155 15.06 5.00 -6.06
N ILE A 156 15.84 3.98 -5.69
CA ILE A 156 16.02 3.59 -4.29
C ILE A 156 16.71 4.72 -3.50
N SER A 157 17.74 5.34 -4.07
CA SER A 157 18.45 6.46 -3.46
C SER A 157 17.53 7.67 -3.23
N ASP A 158 16.68 8.00 -4.19
CA ASP A 158 15.69 9.07 -4.05
C ASP A 158 14.67 8.76 -2.94
N GLY A 159 14.17 7.53 -2.89
CA GLY A 159 13.31 7.08 -1.79
C GLY A 159 13.98 7.18 -0.42
N GLN A 160 15.26 6.83 -0.31
CA GLN A 160 16.03 6.99 0.94
C GLN A 160 16.17 8.46 1.35
N ASN A 161 16.38 9.36 0.39
CA ASN A 161 16.44 10.80 0.65
C ASN A 161 15.10 11.34 1.18
N LEU A 162 13.97 10.88 0.61
CA LEU A 162 12.63 11.24 1.10
C LEU A 162 12.44 10.79 2.56
N ILE A 163 12.79 9.53 2.88
CA ILE A 163 12.72 9.00 4.25
C ILE A 163 13.56 9.85 5.21
N ALA A 164 14.79 10.20 4.82
CA ALA A 164 15.71 10.99 5.63
C ALA A 164 15.21 12.42 5.92
N GLN A 165 14.40 12.98 5.02
CA GLN A 165 13.77 14.30 5.20
C GLN A 165 12.56 14.25 6.15
N GLY A 166 12.25 13.09 6.73
CA GLY A 166 11.10 12.93 7.60
C GLY A 166 9.80 12.70 6.83
N ASN A 167 9.86 12.41 5.52
CA ASN A 167 8.77 11.73 4.82
C ASN A 167 8.81 10.26 5.23
N VAL A 168 8.59 10.05 6.52
CA VAL A 168 8.45 8.73 7.11
C VAL A 168 6.99 8.38 7.06
N ASN A 169 6.77 7.21 6.47
CA ASN A 169 5.56 6.41 6.53
C ASN A 169 4.53 6.62 5.41
N PRO A 170 4.29 5.57 4.59
CA PRO A 170 2.97 5.24 4.07
C PRO A 170 2.02 4.72 5.19
N GLU A 171 2.09 5.30 6.38
CA GLU A 171 0.96 5.33 7.33
C GLU A 171 0.25 6.66 7.14
N PHE A 172 -0.33 6.86 5.96
CA PHE A 172 -1.54 7.67 5.89
C PHE A 172 -2.68 6.76 6.32
N ALA A 173 -3.36 7.19 7.38
CA ALA A 173 -4.58 6.60 7.87
C ALA A 173 -5.57 6.39 6.71
N GLN A 174 -6.08 5.17 6.58
CA GLN A 174 -7.32 4.86 5.86
C GLN A 174 -7.37 5.18 4.35
N ASP A 175 -6.24 5.22 3.65
CA ASP A 175 -6.20 4.98 2.20
C ASP A 175 -5.40 3.70 1.96
N GLY A 176 -6.03 2.67 1.37
CA GLY A 176 -5.41 1.37 1.07
C GLY A 176 -5.44 0.32 2.20
N GLY A 177 -6.39 0.39 3.13
CA GLY A 177 -6.38 -0.38 4.39
C GLY A 177 -7.24 -1.64 4.45
N VAL A 178 -8.09 -1.90 3.46
CA VAL A 178 -8.97 -3.07 3.45
C VAL A 178 -8.97 -3.62 2.04
N ASN A 179 -8.76 -4.92 1.87
CA ASN A 179 -8.96 -5.63 0.60
C ASN A 179 -10.44 -5.64 0.15
N VAL A 180 -11.18 -4.56 0.41
CA VAL A 180 -12.61 -4.34 0.16
C VAL A 180 -12.78 -2.86 -0.21
N GLU A 181 -13.25 -2.61 -1.43
CA GLU A 181 -13.70 -1.28 -1.85
C GLU A 181 -15.03 -0.91 -1.18
N PHE A 182 -15.18 0.35 -0.78
CA PHE A 182 -16.38 0.87 -0.11
C PHE A 182 -17.02 1.97 -0.94
N ALA A 183 -18.00 1.58 -1.76
CA ALA A 183 -18.73 2.53 -2.60
C ALA A 183 -19.26 3.75 -1.82
N GLY A 184 -18.89 4.94 -2.30
CA GLY A 184 -19.41 6.24 -1.93
C GLY A 184 -18.60 6.99 -0.86
N ASP A 185 -17.40 6.54 -0.50
CA ASP A 185 -16.54 7.25 0.44
C ASP A 185 -15.51 8.16 -0.24
N GLY A 186 -15.32 8.03 -1.55
CA GLY A 186 -14.42 8.88 -2.33
C GLY A 186 -12.94 8.61 -2.07
N LEU A 187 -12.62 7.42 -1.57
CA LEU A 187 -11.27 6.94 -1.28
C LEU A 187 -10.93 5.76 -2.19
N ASP A 188 -9.68 5.66 -2.65
CA ASP A 188 -9.20 4.49 -3.39
C ASP A 188 -8.74 3.44 -2.37
N ASN A 189 -9.71 2.77 -1.76
CA ASN A 189 -9.49 1.85 -0.65
C ASN A 189 -8.68 0.60 -1.03
N LEU A 190 -8.60 0.27 -2.33
CA LEU A 190 -7.89 -0.88 -2.87
C LEU A 190 -6.59 -0.50 -3.60
N GLY A 191 -6.36 0.80 -3.84
CA GLY A 191 -5.20 1.32 -4.55
C GLY A 191 -5.14 0.88 -6.02
N ASP A 192 -6.28 0.69 -6.68
CA ASP A 192 -6.31 0.27 -8.11
C ASP A 192 -6.41 1.47 -9.08
N GLY A 193 -6.28 2.69 -8.56
CA GLY A 193 -6.42 3.93 -9.32
C GLY A 193 -7.89 4.27 -9.61
N LEU A 194 -8.84 3.51 -9.09
CA LEU A 194 -10.27 3.75 -9.22
C LEU A 194 -10.86 4.07 -7.85
N GLN A 195 -11.33 5.29 -7.65
CA GLN A 195 -12.15 5.60 -6.48
C GLN A 195 -13.54 4.97 -6.65
N ASP A 196 -13.97 4.22 -5.63
CA ASP A 196 -15.28 3.61 -5.53
C ASP A 196 -15.57 2.57 -6.64
N PHE A 197 -14.62 1.66 -6.93
CA PHE A 197 -14.84 0.54 -7.86
C PHE A 197 -14.80 -0.83 -7.17
N ILE A 198 -15.95 -1.32 -6.72
CA ILE A 198 -16.10 -2.72 -6.31
C ILE A 198 -16.15 -3.60 -7.58
N GLN A 199 -15.11 -4.40 -7.82
CA GLN A 199 -15.18 -5.50 -8.77
C GLN A 199 -16.23 -6.51 -8.26
N GLY A 200 -17.47 -6.34 -8.72
CA GLY A 200 -18.63 -7.13 -8.31
C GLY A 200 -19.76 -6.31 -7.66
N ASN A 201 -20.40 -5.40 -8.39
CA ASN A 201 -21.81 -5.00 -8.27
C ASN A 201 -22.44 -4.75 -6.88
N ILE A 202 -21.70 -4.42 -5.81
CA ILE A 202 -22.36 -3.95 -4.57
C ILE A 202 -22.69 -2.47 -4.73
N ARG A 203 -23.68 -2.16 -5.57
CA ARG A 203 -24.35 -0.86 -5.54
C ARG A 203 -25.04 -0.71 -4.19
N ARG A 204 -24.70 0.34 -3.45
CA ARG A 204 -25.40 0.76 -2.22
C ARG A 204 -26.53 1.72 -2.55
N GLY A 205 -26.39 2.51 -3.61
CA GLY A 205 -27.37 3.47 -4.11
C GLY A 205 -28.22 2.95 -5.26
N ASN A 206 -29.29 3.69 -5.59
CA ASN A 206 -30.08 3.44 -6.80
C ASN A 206 -29.53 4.18 -8.01
N VAL A 207 -28.67 5.18 -7.82
CA VAL A 207 -28.10 5.99 -8.91
C VAL A 207 -26.58 5.89 -8.91
N LEU A 208 -26.00 5.60 -10.07
CA LEU A 208 -24.55 5.62 -10.28
C LEU A 208 -24.23 6.70 -11.30
N ILE A 209 -23.40 7.66 -10.92
CA ILE A 209 -22.84 8.67 -11.80
C ILE A 209 -21.35 8.38 -11.95
N ILE A 210 -20.83 8.42 -13.16
CA ILE A 210 -19.41 8.19 -13.45
C ILE A 210 -18.91 9.39 -14.21
N ILE A 211 -17.82 10.00 -13.76
CA ILE A 211 -17.13 11.09 -14.46
C ILE A 211 -15.68 10.69 -14.68
N TRP A 212 -15.13 10.97 -15.86
CA TRP A 212 -13.74 10.72 -16.17
C TRP A 212 -13.18 11.79 -17.11
N ASP A 213 -11.86 12.00 -17.04
CA ASP A 213 -11.12 12.72 -18.07
C ASP A 213 -11.05 11.85 -19.34
N SER A 214 -11.60 12.35 -20.44
CA SER A 214 -11.60 11.66 -21.74
C SER A 214 -10.46 12.11 -22.66
N GLY A 215 -9.57 12.95 -22.15
CA GLY A 215 -8.46 13.54 -22.88
C GLY A 215 -7.29 12.59 -22.99
N ASN A 216 -6.40 12.87 -23.94
CA ASN A 216 -5.20 12.06 -24.15
C ASN A 216 -4.11 12.34 -23.11
N TYR A 217 -4.19 13.48 -22.42
CA TYR A 217 -3.17 13.92 -21.47
C TYR A 217 -3.49 13.55 -20.02
N MET A 218 -4.75 13.20 -19.73
CA MET A 218 -5.19 12.64 -18.46
C MET A 218 -4.69 13.47 -17.27
N ASP A 219 -5.07 14.75 -17.24
CA ASP A 219 -4.60 15.75 -16.26
C ASP A 219 -5.74 16.65 -15.72
N ASP A 220 -6.95 16.55 -16.28
CA ASP A 220 -8.05 17.44 -15.93
C ASP A 220 -8.76 16.99 -14.64
N VAL A 221 -9.30 17.97 -13.91
CA VAL A 221 -10.12 17.75 -12.69
C VAL A 221 -11.51 18.31 -12.87
N PHE A 222 -12.52 17.52 -12.53
CA PHE A 222 -13.93 17.90 -12.63
C PHE A 222 -14.62 17.84 -11.26
N GLU A 223 -15.41 18.86 -10.92
CA GLU A 223 -16.31 18.86 -9.77
C GLU A 223 -17.73 18.49 -10.20
N LEU A 224 -18.39 17.61 -9.45
CA LEU A 224 -19.81 17.33 -9.62
C LEU A 224 -20.64 18.04 -8.55
N THR A 225 -21.66 18.78 -8.98
CA THR A 225 -22.70 19.34 -8.12
C THR A 225 -24.07 18.82 -8.55
N ILE A 226 -24.94 18.51 -7.59
CA ILE A 226 -26.31 18.04 -7.86
C ILE A 226 -27.33 18.99 -7.23
N SER A 227 -28.33 19.39 -8.00
CA SER A 227 -29.39 20.27 -7.51
C SER A 227 -30.13 19.66 -6.31
N GLY A 228 -30.27 20.46 -5.25
CA GLY A 228 -30.89 20.02 -3.99
C GLY A 228 -30.01 19.17 -3.07
N ILE A 229 -28.79 18.82 -3.48
CA ILE A 229 -27.83 18.06 -2.66
C ILE A 229 -26.56 18.88 -2.38
N GLY A 230 -25.98 19.50 -3.41
CA GLY A 230 -24.74 20.27 -3.30
C GLY A 230 -23.56 19.60 -4.01
N SER A 231 -22.34 19.98 -3.64
CA SER A 231 -21.10 19.44 -4.22
C SER A 231 -20.88 18.01 -3.73
N MET A 232 -20.59 17.12 -4.67
CA MET A 232 -20.24 15.71 -4.44
C MET A 232 -18.72 15.50 -4.37
N GLY A 233 -17.95 16.57 -4.54
CA GLY A 233 -16.49 16.54 -4.61
C GLY A 233 -15.97 16.51 -6.05
N THR A 234 -14.66 16.31 -6.17
CA THR A 234 -13.92 16.36 -7.43
C THR A 234 -13.45 14.99 -7.87
N THR A 235 -13.21 14.81 -9.16
CA THR A 235 -12.36 13.73 -9.66
C THR A 235 -10.91 13.95 -9.19
N PRO A 236 -10.08 12.91 -9.10
CA PRO A 236 -8.64 13.10 -9.12
C PRO A 236 -8.18 13.62 -10.50
N PRO A 237 -7.03 14.29 -10.61
CA PRO A 237 -6.47 14.70 -11.90
C PRO A 237 -6.31 13.51 -12.85
N GLY A 238 -6.85 13.60 -14.06
CA GLY A 238 -6.74 12.56 -15.08
C GLY A 238 -7.52 11.27 -14.85
N ALA A 239 -8.14 11.13 -13.67
CA ALA A 239 -8.74 9.88 -13.25
C ALA A 239 -10.27 9.87 -13.43
N ARG A 240 -10.81 8.67 -13.25
CA ARG A 240 -12.25 8.42 -13.17
C ARG A 240 -12.70 8.43 -11.72
N ARG A 241 -13.90 8.97 -11.46
CA ARG A 241 -14.60 8.83 -10.18
C ARG A 241 -16.02 8.31 -10.38
N ASN A 242 -16.44 7.40 -9.49
CA ASN A 242 -17.81 6.92 -9.42
C ASN A 242 -18.53 7.56 -8.22
N PHE A 243 -19.78 7.96 -8.39
CA PHE A 243 -20.64 8.47 -7.33
C PHE A 243 -21.85 7.54 -7.24
N ASP A 244 -21.85 6.65 -6.23
CA ASP A 244 -22.97 5.76 -5.93
C ASP A 244 -23.89 6.41 -4.89
N LEU A 245 -25.10 6.76 -5.29
CA LEU A 245 -26.00 7.64 -4.54
C LEU A 245 -27.39 7.02 -4.37
N THR A 246 -28.00 7.28 -3.22
CA THR A 246 -29.44 7.03 -3.02
C THR A 246 -30.23 8.31 -3.27
N LEU A 247 -30.85 8.43 -4.44
CA LEU A 247 -31.69 9.56 -4.82
C LEU A 247 -33.17 9.16 -4.83
N GLY A 248 -34.02 10.05 -4.31
CA GLY A 248 -35.47 9.90 -4.42
C GLY A 248 -35.94 10.04 -5.87
N LYS A 249 -37.18 9.60 -6.14
CA LYS A 249 -37.79 9.79 -7.45
C LYS A 249 -37.96 11.29 -7.72
N GLY A 250 -37.56 11.74 -8.91
CA GLY A 250 -37.64 13.16 -9.26
C GLY A 250 -36.69 13.57 -10.38
N THR A 251 -36.72 14.86 -10.70
CA THR A 251 -35.83 15.47 -11.69
C THR A 251 -34.70 16.20 -10.97
N TYR A 252 -33.47 15.91 -11.41
CA TYR A 252 -32.25 16.51 -10.86
C TYR A 252 -31.45 17.16 -11.98
N THR A 253 -30.65 18.16 -11.63
CA THR A 253 -29.66 18.77 -12.51
C THR A 253 -28.28 18.41 -11.98
N LEU A 254 -27.52 17.69 -12.79
CA LEU A 254 -26.10 17.44 -12.58
C LEU A 254 -25.33 18.59 -13.22
N THR A 255 -24.38 19.18 -12.51
CA THR A 255 -23.51 20.22 -13.02
C THR A 255 -22.06 19.75 -12.85
N VAL A 256 -21.36 19.64 -13.97
CA VAL A 256 -19.93 19.29 -14.03
C VAL A 256 -19.15 20.57 -14.28
N ARG A 257 -18.22 20.91 -13.40
CA ARG A 257 -17.32 22.08 -13.53
C ARG A 257 -15.89 21.63 -13.74
N ALA A 258 -15.18 22.22 -14.70
CA ALA A 258 -13.73 22.04 -14.82
C ALA A 258 -13.01 22.88 -13.75
N ILE A 259 -12.19 22.24 -12.91
CA ILE A 259 -11.51 22.86 -11.75
C ILE A 259 -10.04 23.13 -12.03
N TYR A 260 -9.35 22.18 -12.65
CA TYR A 260 -7.92 22.24 -12.93
C TYR A 260 -7.63 21.58 -14.28
N THR A 261 -6.62 22.12 -14.98
CA THR A 261 -6.06 21.65 -16.24
C THR A 261 -4.62 22.15 -16.32
N ASP A 262 -3.72 21.48 -17.05
CA ASP A 262 -2.49 22.13 -17.49
C ASP A 262 -2.86 23.36 -18.36
N PRO A 263 -2.37 24.57 -18.04
CA PRO A 263 -2.68 25.79 -18.79
C PRO A 263 -2.28 25.73 -20.28
N ASN A 264 -1.47 24.76 -20.70
CA ASN A 264 -1.07 24.54 -22.09
C ASN A 264 -1.99 23.57 -22.85
N ILE A 265 -2.94 22.90 -22.19
CA ILE A 265 -3.73 21.80 -22.74
C ILE A 265 -5.23 22.06 -22.55
N THR A 266 -5.74 23.05 -23.29
CA THR A 266 -7.18 23.42 -23.29
C THR A 266 -7.84 23.13 -24.65
N PRO A 267 -9.14 22.79 -24.70
CA PRO A 267 -10.07 22.67 -23.57
C PRO A 267 -9.96 21.32 -22.85
N CYS A 268 -10.36 21.28 -21.59
CA CYS A 268 -10.52 20.06 -20.82
C CYS A 268 -11.54 19.15 -21.51
N THR A 269 -11.29 17.84 -21.58
CA THR A 269 -12.26 16.92 -22.18
C THR A 269 -12.70 15.87 -21.18
N PHE A 270 -14.00 15.66 -21.04
CA PHE A 270 -14.55 14.75 -20.05
C PHE A 270 -15.64 13.85 -20.64
N GLY A 271 -15.91 12.76 -19.94
CA GLY A 271 -17.12 12.00 -20.12
C GLY A 271 -17.92 11.88 -18.83
N ILE A 272 -19.24 11.73 -18.97
CA ILE A 272 -20.15 11.38 -17.89
C ILE A 272 -21.07 10.23 -18.29
N GLN A 273 -21.32 9.30 -17.37
CA GLN A 273 -22.37 8.29 -17.49
C GLN A 273 -23.27 8.35 -16.28
N VAL A 274 -24.55 8.05 -16.48
CA VAL A 274 -25.52 8.01 -15.38
C VAL A 274 -26.42 6.81 -15.55
N TYR A 275 -26.61 6.06 -14.46
CA TYR A 275 -27.48 4.90 -14.39
C TYR A 275 -28.46 5.00 -13.22
N ASP A 276 -29.73 4.69 -13.46
CA ASP A 276 -30.76 4.50 -12.43
C ASP A 276 -31.15 3.02 -12.39
N GLN A 277 -30.85 2.33 -11.28
CA GLN A 277 -31.04 0.88 -11.12
C GLN A 277 -30.52 0.09 -12.33
N ASP A 278 -29.28 0.40 -12.75
CA ASP A 278 -28.60 -0.17 -13.92
C ASP A 278 -29.17 0.21 -15.30
N ILE A 279 -30.24 1.02 -15.36
CA ILE A 279 -30.76 1.56 -16.62
C ILE A 279 -29.96 2.82 -16.97
N PRO A 280 -29.28 2.89 -18.13
CA PRO A 280 -28.56 4.09 -18.53
C PRO A 280 -29.54 5.25 -18.78
N ILE A 281 -29.26 6.38 -18.14
CA ILE A 281 -29.92 7.68 -18.37
C ILE A 281 -29.04 8.53 -19.30
N ILE A 282 -27.72 8.53 -19.08
CA ILE A 282 -26.73 9.18 -19.94
C ILE A 282 -25.73 8.10 -20.36
N SER A 283 -25.64 7.87 -21.67
CA SER A 283 -24.67 6.94 -22.25
C SER A 283 -23.29 7.61 -22.39
N PRO A 284 -22.19 6.82 -22.49
CA PRO A 284 -20.86 7.39 -22.68
C PRO A 284 -20.77 8.35 -23.87
N GLU A 285 -21.40 8.01 -24.99
CA GLU A 285 -21.34 8.81 -26.21
C GLU A 285 -22.07 10.16 -26.07
N GLU A 286 -23.21 10.18 -25.36
CA GLU A 286 -23.97 11.39 -25.06
C GLU A 286 -23.32 12.26 -23.97
N GLY A 287 -22.53 11.62 -23.11
CA GLY A 287 -21.88 12.24 -21.98
C GLY A 287 -20.57 12.96 -22.30
N LEU A 288 -20.00 12.80 -23.49
CA LEU A 288 -18.74 13.45 -23.84
C LEU A 288 -18.89 14.97 -23.94
N GLY A 289 -17.87 15.68 -23.47
CA GLY A 289 -17.87 17.13 -23.47
C GLY A 289 -16.51 17.76 -23.30
N ASN A 290 -16.46 19.04 -23.65
CA ASN A 290 -15.28 19.87 -23.48
C ASN A 290 -15.66 21.11 -22.67
N LEU A 291 -14.76 21.56 -21.79
CA LEU A 291 -14.91 22.73 -20.94
C LEU A 291 -13.57 23.48 -20.84
N ASP A 292 -13.59 24.80 -20.88
CA ASP A 292 -12.43 25.57 -20.39
C ASP A 292 -12.43 25.60 -18.85
N PRO A 293 -11.28 25.86 -18.20
CA PRO A 293 -11.22 25.97 -16.74
C PRO A 293 -12.23 26.96 -16.18
N GLY A 294 -12.97 26.54 -15.16
CA GLY A 294 -14.02 27.32 -14.53
C GLY A 294 -15.36 27.32 -15.29
N GLN A 295 -15.43 26.73 -16.48
CA GLN A 295 -16.72 26.51 -17.16
C GLN A 295 -17.47 25.31 -16.60
N GLU A 296 -18.78 25.34 -16.82
CA GLU A 296 -19.72 24.34 -16.33
C GLU A 296 -20.57 23.77 -17.47
N ARG A 297 -20.89 22.47 -17.39
CA ARG A 297 -21.91 21.81 -18.21
C ARG A 297 -22.95 21.17 -17.31
N SER A 298 -24.23 21.34 -17.68
CA SER A 298 -25.34 20.79 -16.91
C SER A 298 -26.14 19.75 -17.70
N TYR A 299 -26.57 18.70 -16.99
CA TYR A 299 -27.39 17.60 -17.50
C TYR A 299 -28.63 17.47 -16.64
N VAL A 300 -29.81 17.38 -17.27
CA VAL A 300 -31.07 17.15 -16.56
C VAL A 300 -31.38 15.66 -16.62
N ILE A 301 -31.48 15.01 -15.46
CA ILE A 301 -31.78 13.59 -15.33
C ILE A 301 -33.11 13.39 -14.58
N THR A 302 -33.78 12.27 -14.82
CA THR A 302 -34.99 11.88 -14.11
C THR A 302 -34.84 10.48 -13.53
N ILE A 303 -34.94 10.38 -12.20
CA ILE A 303 -34.85 9.12 -11.43
C ILE A 303 -36.25 8.55 -11.24
N ARG A 304 -36.43 7.26 -11.51
CA ARG A 304 -37.74 6.60 -11.64
C ARG A 304 -38.19 5.78 -10.44
#